data_AF-A0A2D7VJJ3-F1
#
_entry.id   AF-A0A2D7VJJ3-F1
#
_cell.length_a   1.000
_cell.length_b   1.000
_cell.length_c   1.000
_cell.angle_alpha   90.00
_cell.angle_beta   90.00
_cell.angle_gamma   90.00
#
_symmetry.space_group_name_H-M   'P 1'
#
loop_
_entity.id
_entity.type
_entity.pdbx_description
1 polymer ?
#
loop_
_entity_poly.entity_id
_entity_poly.type
_entity_poly.pdbx_seq_one_letter_code
_entity_poly.pdbx_strand_id
1 'polypeptide(L)'
;MIDEEEALEKLRSFRDSIRRLSELSQESGPRMDINEIVNAVLGGETESDRELVSLVRAAFQSSAKPMGLLEMARGILAIKKWREVWV
;
A
#
# COMPACT_ATOMS: atom_id res chain seq x y z
N MET A 1 12.80 21.57 6.61
CA MET A 1 12.81 21.05 8.00
C MET A 1 11.53 20.26 8.09
N ILE A 2 11.60 18.92 8.15
CA ILE A 2 10.39 18.12 8.38
C ILE A 2 10.00 18.38 9.82
N ASP A 3 8.76 18.76 10.06
CA ASP A 3 8.22 18.90 11.41
C ASP A 3 8.29 17.52 12.08
N GLU A 4 8.86 17.44 13.28
CA GLU A 4 8.97 16.18 14.03
C GLU A 4 7.59 15.50 14.16
N GLU A 5 6.54 16.29 14.30
CA GLU A 5 5.15 15.83 14.35
C GLU A 5 4.73 15.13 13.04
N GLU A 6 5.05 15.73 11.89
CA GLU A 6 4.75 15.18 10.56
C GLU A 6 5.50 13.86 10.31
N ALA A 7 6.75 13.76 10.76
CA ALA A 7 7.54 12.53 10.66
C ALA A 7 6.93 11.40 11.49
N LEU A 8 6.47 11.71 12.71
CA LEU A 8 5.82 10.74 13.59
C LEU A 8 4.48 10.27 13.04
N GLU A 9 3.70 11.16 12.44
CA GLU A 9 2.43 10.80 11.80
C GLU A 9 2.64 9.84 10.62
N LYS A 10 3.62 10.13 9.76
CA LYS A 10 4.00 9.24 8.64
C LYS A 10 4.43 7.86 9.12
N LEU A 11 5.21 7.79 10.20
CA LEU A 11 5.62 6.51 10.80
C LEU A 11 4.44 5.73 11.36
N ARG A 12 3.50 6.40 12.04
CA ARG A 12 2.27 5.78 12.55
C ARG A 12 1.41 5.23 11.41
N SER A 13 1.14 6.04 10.40
CA SER A 13 0.37 5.62 9.22
C SER A 13 1.01 4.43 8.49
N PHE A 14 2.33 4.46 8.31
CA PHE A 14 3.05 3.36 7.68
C PHE A 14 3.00 2.07 8.50
N ARG A 15 3.20 2.17 9.82
CA ARG A 15 3.05 1.02 10.74
C ARG A 15 1.65 0.43 10.65
N ASP A 16 0.63 1.28 10.63
CA ASP A 16 -0.76 0.82 10.59
C ASP A 16 -1.11 0.17 9.25
N SER A 17 -0.46 0.59 8.16
CA SER A 17 -0.55 -0.04 6.83
C SER A 17 0.05 -1.46 6.84
N ILE A 18 1.24 -1.62 7.43
CA ILE A 18 1.88 -2.94 7.55
C ILE A 18 1.06 -3.87 8.43
N ARG A 19 0.52 -3.35 9.56
CA ARG A 19 -0.32 -4.12 10.47
C ARG A 19 -1.52 -4.71 9.75
N ARG A 20 -2.28 -3.88 9.03
CA ARG A 20 -3.47 -4.32 8.27
C ARG A 20 -3.12 -5.29 7.15
N LEU A 21 -2.01 -5.06 6.46
CA LEU A 21 -1.55 -6.00 5.42
C LEU A 21 -1.10 -7.35 6.01
N SER A 22 -0.52 -7.34 7.22
CA SER A 22 -0.19 -8.56 7.96
C SER A 22 -1.45 -9.31 8.40
N GLU A 23 -2.46 -8.60 8.93
CA GLU A 23 -3.76 -9.16 9.30
C GLU A 23 -4.41 -9.83 8.07
N LEU A 24 -4.49 -9.12 6.94
CA LEU A 24 -4.99 -9.67 5.67
C LEU A 24 -4.23 -10.93 5.23
N SER A 25 -2.90 -10.94 5.35
CA SER A 25 -2.09 -12.11 4.96
C SER A 25 -2.36 -13.36 5.81
N GLN A 26 -2.78 -13.17 7.06
CA GLN A 26 -3.14 -14.27 7.96
C GLN A 26 -4.55 -14.80 7.65
N GLU A 27 -5.47 -13.92 7.26
CA GLU A 27 -6.86 -14.26 6.94
C GLU A 27 -6.98 -14.93 5.55
N SER A 28 -6.39 -14.33 4.52
CA SER A 28 -6.52 -14.77 3.12
C SER A 28 -5.47 -15.81 2.69
N GLY A 29 -4.43 -16.04 3.51
CA GLY A 29 -3.34 -16.96 3.20
C GLY A 29 -2.63 -16.59 1.88
N PRO A 30 -2.28 -17.57 1.01
CA PRO A 30 -1.52 -17.31 -0.21
C PRO A 30 -2.31 -16.62 -1.34
N ARG A 31 -3.60 -16.33 -1.17
CA ARG A 31 -4.48 -15.79 -2.23
C ARG A 31 -5.10 -14.45 -1.85
N MET A 32 -4.26 -13.46 -1.59
CA MET A 32 -4.72 -12.06 -1.43
C MET A 32 -5.01 -11.44 -2.81
N ASP A 33 -6.18 -10.83 -2.98
CA ASP A 33 -6.46 -10.02 -4.16
C ASP A 33 -5.78 -8.65 -4.06
N ILE A 34 -5.44 -8.06 -5.22
CA ILE A 34 -4.76 -6.77 -5.25
C ILE A 34 -5.62 -5.64 -4.68
N ASN A 35 -6.95 -5.69 -4.83
CA ASN A 35 -7.84 -4.70 -4.26
C ASN A 35 -7.79 -4.76 -2.73
N GLU A 36 -7.84 -5.97 -2.18
CA GLU A 36 -7.74 -6.21 -0.74
C GLU A 36 -6.40 -5.69 -0.20
N ILE A 37 -5.30 -5.97 -0.91
CA ILE A 37 -3.97 -5.47 -0.56
C ILE A 37 -3.94 -3.93 -0.54
N VAL A 38 -4.47 -3.28 -1.58
CA VAL A 38 -4.49 -1.82 -1.67
C VAL A 38 -5.36 -1.22 -0.56
N ASN A 39 -6.55 -1.77 -0.32
CA ASN A 39 -7.44 -1.38 0.78
C ASN A 39 -6.73 -1.53 2.14
N ALA A 40 -6.06 -2.66 2.36
CA ALA A 40 -5.32 -2.97 3.57
C ALA A 40 -4.11 -2.05 3.78
N VAL A 41 -3.50 -1.49 2.73
CA VAL A 41 -2.46 -0.47 2.90
C VAL A 41 -3.09 0.90 3.18
N LEU A 42 -4.16 1.28 2.49
CA LEU A 42 -4.64 2.67 2.50
C LEU A 42 -5.63 3.02 3.60
N GLY A 43 -6.34 2.04 4.17
CA GLY A 43 -7.12 2.26 5.41
C GLY A 43 -8.60 2.49 5.18
N GLY A 44 -9.10 2.13 4.00
CA GLY A 44 -10.50 2.23 3.64
C GLY A 44 -10.79 1.46 2.36
N GLU A 45 -12.06 1.49 1.96
CA GLU A 45 -12.52 0.89 0.71
C GLU A 45 -12.05 1.76 -0.47
N THR A 46 -10.86 1.45 -0.98
CA THR A 46 -10.38 1.96 -2.28
C THR A 46 -11.07 1.26 -3.47
N GLU A 47 -12.20 0.57 -3.28
CA GLU A 47 -12.99 -0.03 -4.37
C GLU A 47 -13.37 0.98 -5.47
N SER A 48 -13.38 2.28 -5.13
CA SER A 48 -13.61 3.39 -6.06
C SER A 48 -12.37 3.84 -6.85
N ASP A 49 -11.15 3.52 -6.39
CA ASP A 49 -9.90 3.98 -7.00
C ASP A 49 -9.28 2.95 -7.95
N ARG A 50 -10.04 2.64 -9.01
CA ARG A 50 -9.67 1.64 -10.02
C ARG A 50 -8.34 1.94 -10.71
N GLU A 51 -8.01 3.22 -10.87
CA GLU A 51 -6.76 3.64 -11.50
C GLU A 51 -5.55 3.31 -10.60
N LEU A 52 -5.61 3.64 -9.31
CA LEU A 52 -4.55 3.30 -8.36
C LEU A 52 -4.35 1.78 -8.29
N VAL A 53 -5.44 1.02 -8.21
CA VAL A 53 -5.38 -0.45 -8.22
C VAL A 53 -4.70 -0.96 -9.50
N SER A 54 -5.03 -0.39 -10.66
CA SER A 54 -4.42 -0.78 -11.93
C SER A 54 -2.91 -0.50 -11.96
N LEU A 55 -2.48 0.65 -11.45
CA LEU A 55 -1.07 1.02 -11.35
C LEU A 55 -0.31 0.07 -10.41
N VAL A 56 -0.88 -0.23 -9.25
CA VAL A 56 -0.29 -1.17 -8.28
C VAL A 56 -0.20 -2.57 -8.88
N ARG A 57 -1.26 -3.04 -9.57
CA ARG A 57 -1.27 -4.33 -10.26
C ARG A 57 -0.15 -4.41 -11.29
N ALA A 58 -0.02 -3.39 -12.14
CA ALA A 58 1.04 -3.33 -13.15
C ALA A 58 2.44 -3.33 -12.52
N ALA A 59 2.64 -2.53 -11.46
CA ALA A 59 3.90 -2.50 -10.73
C ALA A 59 4.25 -3.89 -10.16
N PHE A 60 3.28 -4.56 -9.53
CA PHE A 60 3.50 -5.87 -8.93
C PHE A 60 3.78 -6.96 -9.97
N GLN A 61 3.06 -6.96 -11.10
CA GLN A 61 3.29 -7.88 -12.22
C GLN A 61 4.64 -7.65 -12.90
N SER A 62 5.15 -6.42 -12.90
CA SER A 62 6.47 -6.09 -13.47
C SER A 62 7.65 -6.47 -12.56
N SER A 63 7.39 -6.83 -11.30
CA SER A 63 8.45 -7.17 -10.35
C SER A 63 9.12 -8.49 -10.73
N ALA A 64 10.45 -8.46 -10.86
CA ALA A 64 11.25 -9.66 -11.13
C ALA A 64 11.43 -10.57 -9.91
N LYS A 65 10.98 -10.15 -8.72
CA LYS A 65 11.16 -10.88 -7.46
C LYS A 65 9.88 -10.87 -6.62
N PRO A 66 9.67 -11.91 -5.78
CA PRO A 66 8.63 -11.88 -4.75
C PRO A 66 8.84 -10.68 -3.83
N MET A 67 7.76 -9.99 -3.47
CA MET A 67 7.78 -8.86 -2.55
C MET A 67 7.30 -9.29 -1.17
N GLY A 68 7.97 -8.82 -0.12
CA GLY A 68 7.47 -8.91 1.25
C GLY A 68 6.42 -7.83 1.55
N LEU A 69 5.67 -8.00 2.64
CA LEU A 69 4.61 -7.05 3.04
C LEU A 69 5.12 -5.60 3.19
N LEU A 70 6.34 -5.44 3.72
CA LEU A 70 6.97 -4.12 3.88
C LEU A 70 7.21 -3.43 2.52
N GLU A 71 7.68 -4.19 1.53
CA GLU A 71 7.96 -3.68 0.18
C GLU A 71 6.66 -3.34 -0.54
N MET A 72 5.63 -4.20 -0.40
CA MET A 72 4.29 -3.94 -0.93
C MET A 72 3.71 -2.64 -0.38
N ALA A 73 3.72 -2.46 0.95
CA ALA A 73 3.21 -1.24 1.59
C ALA A 73 3.97 0.01 1.13
N ARG A 74 5.30 -0.05 1.06
CA ARG A 74 6.13 1.07 0.54
C ARG A 74 5.80 1.40 -0.90
N GLY A 75 5.71 0.39 -1.76
CA GLY A 75 5.43 0.56 -3.18
C GLY A 75 4.07 1.20 -3.42
N ILE A 76 3.03 0.71 -2.75
CA ILE A 76 1.67 1.25 -2.88
C ILE A 76 1.61 2.71 -2.43
N LEU A 77 2.19 3.04 -1.27
CA LEU A 77 2.22 4.42 -0.78
C LEU A 77 3.04 5.34 -1.69
N ALA A 78 4.13 4.85 -2.29
CA ALA A 78 4.92 5.60 -3.26
C ALA A 78 4.11 5.89 -4.54
N ILE A 79 3.36 4.92 -5.05
CA ILE A 79 2.48 5.10 -6.22
C ILE A 79 1.37 6.11 -5.92
N LYS A 80 0.71 6.01 -4.76
CA LYS A 80 -0.31 6.98 -4.33
C LYS A 80 0.27 8.39 -4.26
N LYS A 81 1.41 8.55 -3.59
CA LYS A 81 2.10 9.85 -3.46
C LYS A 81 2.51 10.41 -4.82
N TRP A 82 3.02 9.56 -5.72
CA TRP A 82 3.38 10.00 -7.07
C TRP A 82 2.15 10.54 -7.80
N ARG A 83 1.01 9.86 -7.75
CA ARG A 83 -0.23 10.33 -8.37
C ARG A 83 -0.70 11.68 -7.79
N GLU A 84 -0.60 11.89 -6.48
CA GLU A 84 -0.96 13.18 -5.85
C GLU A 84 -0.08 14.36 -6.28
N VAL A 85 1.12 14.11 -6.81
CA VAL A 85 2.05 15.16 -7.25
C VAL A 85 1.82 15.57 -8.71
N TRP A 86 1.30 14.67 -9.55
CA TRP A 86 1.25 14.84 -11.01
C TRP A 86 -0.16 14.90 -11.60
N VAL A 87 -1.21 14.78 -10.77
CA VAL A 87 -2.63 14.92 -11.15
C VAL A 87 -3.22 16.20 -10.58
#